data_AF-A0A0G3H8B1-F1
#
_entry.id   AF-A0A0G3H8B1-F1
#
_cell.length_a   1.000
_cell.length_b   1.000
_cell.length_c   1.000
_cell.angle_alpha   90.00
_cell.angle_beta   90.00
_cell.angle_gamma   90.00
#
_symmetry.space_group_name_H-M   'P 1'
#
loop_
_entity.id
_entity.type
_entity.pdbx_description
1 polymer ?
#
loop_
_entity_poly.entity_id
_entity_poly.type
_entity_poly.pdbx_seq_one_letter_code
_entity_poly.pdbx_strand_id
1 'polypeptide(L)'
;MSGSGTTLGRMDSSSYHDGSAYDRESVQFYDVAHEGAQIRAIAGVVPDLAALRGLAPRSLVVVATDQVARASARFVVSFRSPLRLPIVVTGALPTYVGPLDVVMVVGDRAEDPEISQELITADRRGAFTILVGPSRGPIVDDAPARTIIIPALPTVVGSSPARTITAVTTVLDLLEEDPSLVEQRLEETAIAIDAELEQLSPERDNLVNPGRQLREFADGARLIHTGASPAEYGIAELVAALWSNKGIPSGAAPAGEMTVEPPREASIFHDPFLDGPIDLIPLKTIIWAQQPEVVSTQPHSLVVSTESPRAGILAGALTLITRGFAATAFDLPEDREDPKDSVEDF
;
A
#
# COMPACT_ATOMS: atom_id res chain seq x y z
N MET A 1 -37.06 -16.68 63.42
CA MET A 1 -36.67 -15.26 63.58
C MET A 1 -35.18 -15.24 63.93
N SER A 2 -34.25 -14.62 63.23
CA SER A 2 -34.15 -13.96 61.94
C SER A 2 -32.63 -13.96 61.67
N GLY A 3 -32.16 -14.63 60.62
CA GLY A 3 -30.73 -14.73 60.30
C GLY A 3 -30.28 -13.51 59.51
N SER A 4 -29.30 -12.78 60.02
CA SER A 4 -28.59 -11.69 59.35
C SER A 4 -27.73 -12.25 58.22
N GLY A 5 -28.14 -12.02 56.98
CA GLY A 5 -27.40 -12.37 55.77
C GLY A 5 -26.81 -11.12 55.14
N THR A 6 -25.48 -11.05 55.16
CA THR A 6 -24.63 -10.04 54.51
C THR A 6 -24.84 -10.07 52.99
N THR A 7 -25.29 -8.97 52.40
CA THR A 7 -25.41 -8.80 50.95
C THR A 7 -24.02 -8.67 50.34
N LEU A 8 -23.50 -9.78 49.81
CA LEU A 8 -22.30 -9.81 48.99
C LEU A 8 -22.62 -9.09 47.67
N GLY A 9 -21.94 -7.96 47.42
CA GLY A 9 -22.02 -7.26 46.14
C GLY A 9 -21.59 -8.19 45.02
N ARG A 10 -22.54 -8.54 44.15
CA ARG A 10 -22.27 -9.20 42.88
C ARG A 10 -21.63 -8.15 41.98
N MET A 11 -20.31 -8.22 41.82
CA MET A 11 -19.61 -7.58 40.71
C MET A 11 -20.16 -8.19 39.41
N ASP A 12 -20.89 -7.38 38.64
CA ASP A 12 -21.25 -7.72 37.26
C ASP A 12 -19.97 -7.67 36.41
N SER A 13 -19.32 -8.83 36.31
CA SER A 13 -18.24 -9.11 35.39
C SER A 13 -18.80 -9.42 33.99
N SER A 14 -19.48 -8.46 33.35
CA SER A 14 -19.99 -8.63 31.98
C SER A 14 -19.72 -7.46 31.03
N SER A 15 -18.69 -6.65 31.27
CA SER A 15 -18.25 -5.63 30.28
C SER A 15 -17.07 -6.10 29.41
N TYR A 16 -16.80 -7.41 29.37
CA TYR A 16 -15.76 -7.97 28.50
C TYR A 16 -16.41 -8.54 27.24
N HIS A 17 -16.15 -7.83 26.13
CA HIS A 17 -16.45 -8.20 24.74
C HIS A 17 -17.93 -8.20 24.33
N ASP A 18 -18.50 -7.01 24.16
CA ASP A 18 -19.55 -6.84 23.16
C ASP A 18 -18.86 -6.73 21.78
N GLY A 19 -18.81 -7.84 21.06
CA GLY A 19 -18.25 -7.95 19.71
C GLY A 19 -19.22 -7.51 18.62
N SER A 20 -20.16 -6.61 18.92
CA SER A 20 -21.14 -6.12 17.95
C SER A 20 -20.63 -4.88 17.21
N ALA A 21 -20.50 -5.04 15.89
CA ALA A 21 -20.43 -3.99 14.87
C ALA A 21 -19.14 -3.15 14.83
N TYR A 22 -18.00 -3.77 14.50
CA TYR A 22 -17.02 -2.99 13.74
C TYR A 22 -17.64 -2.67 12.37
N ASP A 23 -17.75 -1.38 12.08
CA ASP A 23 -18.12 -0.90 10.75
C ASP A 23 -17.16 -1.51 9.70
N ARG A 24 -17.72 -1.98 8.57
CA ARG A 24 -16.96 -2.66 7.52
C ARG A 24 -15.81 -1.78 7.02
N GLU A 25 -16.06 -0.49 6.91
CA GLU A 25 -15.09 0.52 6.51
C GLU A 25 -13.90 0.56 7.49
N SER A 26 -14.20 0.59 8.79
CA SER A 26 -13.18 0.59 9.85
C SER A 26 -12.30 -0.67 9.81
N VAL A 27 -12.89 -1.83 9.48
CA VAL A 27 -12.13 -3.08 9.29
C VAL A 27 -11.23 -2.99 8.06
N GLN A 28 -11.72 -2.44 6.94
CA GLN A 28 -10.91 -2.28 5.73
C GLN A 28 -9.78 -1.26 5.90
N PHE A 29 -10.02 -0.20 6.69
CA PHE A 29 -9.02 0.82 6.98
C PHE A 29 -7.95 0.33 7.97
N TYR A 30 -8.23 -0.73 8.74
CA TYR A 30 -7.31 -1.27 9.73
C TYR A 30 -5.91 -1.55 9.16
N ASP A 31 -5.81 -2.20 8.00
CA ASP A 31 -4.51 -2.51 7.41
C ASP A 31 -3.75 -1.25 6.99
N VAL A 32 -4.47 -0.24 6.48
CA VAL A 32 -3.91 1.06 6.07
C VAL A 32 -3.42 1.84 7.29
N ALA A 33 -4.16 1.79 8.40
CA ALA A 33 -3.82 2.46 9.66
C ALA A 33 -2.49 1.97 10.27
N HIS A 34 -1.99 0.80 9.86
CA HIS A 34 -0.73 0.25 10.36
C HIS A 34 0.48 0.59 9.48
N GLU A 35 0.33 1.29 8.35
CA GLU A 35 1.45 1.59 7.44
C GLU A 35 2.61 2.30 8.16
N GLY A 36 2.33 3.28 9.04
CA GLY A 36 3.36 3.95 9.85
C GLY A 36 4.05 3.03 10.86
N ALA A 37 3.31 2.11 11.47
CA ALA A 37 3.86 1.10 12.38
C ALA A 37 4.73 0.07 11.64
N GLN A 38 4.37 -0.30 10.40
CA GLN A 38 5.19 -1.19 9.58
C GLN A 38 6.56 -0.56 9.26
N ILE A 39 6.61 0.76 9.02
CA ILE A 39 7.88 1.47 8.81
C ILE A 39 8.75 1.42 10.08
N ARG A 40 8.16 1.57 11.26
CA ARG A 40 8.91 1.43 12.53
C ARG A 40 9.41 0.01 12.77
N ALA A 41 8.65 -1.00 12.35
CA ALA A 41 9.12 -2.39 12.39
C ALA A 41 10.38 -2.58 11.52
N ILE A 42 10.45 -1.89 10.36
CA ILE A 42 11.64 -1.86 9.50
C ILE A 42 12.81 -1.13 10.18
N ALA A 43 12.55 -0.01 10.87
CA ALA A 43 13.59 0.68 11.64
C ALA A 43 14.19 -0.23 12.74
N GLY A 44 13.34 -1.01 13.43
CA GLY A 44 13.77 -1.91 14.50
C GLY A 44 14.71 -3.05 14.06
N VAL A 45 14.72 -3.40 12.78
CA VAL A 45 15.58 -4.47 12.22
C VAL A 45 16.84 -3.95 11.52
N VAL A 46 17.04 -2.63 11.48
CA VAL A 46 18.26 -2.03 10.90
C VAL A 46 19.54 -2.56 11.54
N PRO A 47 19.63 -2.76 12.88
CA PRO A 47 20.82 -3.35 13.51
C PRO A 47 21.17 -4.75 12.97
N ASP A 48 20.16 -5.57 12.65
CA ASP A 48 20.36 -6.92 12.10
C ASP A 48 20.85 -6.86 10.64
N LEU A 49 20.48 -5.80 9.92
CA LEU A 49 20.90 -5.52 8.56
C LEU A 49 22.25 -4.78 8.46
N ALA A 50 22.88 -4.44 9.59
CA ALA A 50 24.12 -3.66 9.61
C ALA A 50 25.28 -4.31 8.83
N ALA A 51 25.25 -5.64 8.67
CA ALA A 51 26.21 -6.39 7.86
C ALA A 51 26.18 -6.04 6.37
N LEU A 52 25.11 -5.37 5.89
CA LEU A 52 25.04 -4.84 4.52
C LEU A 52 26.02 -3.70 4.27
N ARG A 53 26.38 -2.95 5.32
CA ARG A 53 27.25 -1.78 5.17
C ARG A 53 28.63 -2.17 4.67
N GLY A 54 29.03 -1.57 3.56
CA GLY A 54 30.31 -1.85 2.92
C GLY A 54 30.32 -3.15 2.09
N LEU A 55 29.19 -3.85 1.97
CA LEU A 55 29.05 -4.85 0.91
C LEU A 55 28.94 -4.15 -0.45
N ALA A 56 29.51 -4.79 -1.46
CA ALA A 56 29.36 -4.39 -2.86
C ALA A 56 28.66 -5.52 -3.64
N PRO A 57 27.36 -5.76 -3.39
CA PRO A 57 26.64 -6.81 -4.08
C PRO A 57 26.55 -6.51 -5.58
N ARG A 58 26.60 -7.56 -6.40
CA ARG A 58 26.39 -7.50 -7.84
C ARG A 58 24.98 -7.06 -8.19
N SER A 59 23.98 -7.51 -7.44
CA SER A 59 22.58 -7.16 -7.67
C SER A 59 21.74 -7.30 -6.40
N LEU A 60 20.64 -6.55 -6.35
CA LEU A 60 19.52 -6.78 -5.44
C LEU A 60 18.40 -7.45 -6.22
N VAL A 61 18.09 -8.70 -5.87
CA VAL A 61 16.99 -9.46 -6.47
C VAL A 61 15.80 -9.43 -5.51
N VAL A 62 14.72 -8.78 -5.93
CA VAL A 62 13.47 -8.69 -5.18
C VAL A 62 12.49 -9.70 -5.77
N VAL A 63 12.21 -10.76 -5.01
CA VAL A 63 11.22 -11.79 -5.35
C VAL A 63 9.89 -11.40 -4.69
N ALA A 64 8.97 -10.85 -5.49
CA ALA A 64 7.68 -10.40 -5.00
C ALA A 64 6.64 -11.54 -5.05
N THR A 65 5.96 -11.76 -3.94
CA THR A 65 4.99 -12.87 -3.79
C THR A 65 3.57 -12.51 -4.23
N ASP A 66 3.28 -11.21 -4.38
CA ASP A 66 1.98 -10.67 -4.82
C ASP A 66 2.15 -9.41 -5.71
N GLN A 67 1.05 -8.95 -6.30
CA GLN A 67 1.06 -7.83 -7.24
C GLN A 67 1.41 -6.50 -6.58
N VAL A 68 0.94 -6.25 -5.35
CA VAL A 68 1.18 -4.98 -4.64
C VAL A 68 2.65 -4.90 -4.26
N ALA A 69 3.22 -5.96 -3.68
CA ALA A 69 4.63 -6.02 -3.35
C ALA A 69 5.51 -5.87 -4.61
N ARG A 70 5.10 -6.43 -5.74
CA ARG A 70 5.79 -6.26 -7.03
C ARG A 70 5.75 -4.81 -7.51
N ALA A 71 4.60 -4.16 -7.45
CA ALA A 71 4.44 -2.77 -7.84
C ALA A 71 5.23 -1.83 -6.91
N SER A 72 5.23 -2.12 -5.60
CA SER A 72 6.03 -1.39 -4.60
C SER A 72 7.53 -1.48 -4.87
N ALA A 73 8.04 -2.67 -5.18
CA ALA A 73 9.45 -2.85 -5.54
C ALA A 73 9.81 -2.12 -6.85
N ARG A 74 8.92 -2.11 -7.85
CA ARG A 74 9.09 -1.35 -9.09
C ARG A 74 9.06 0.15 -8.87
N PHE A 75 8.20 0.64 -7.99
CA PHE A 75 8.21 2.04 -7.57
C PHE A 75 9.59 2.44 -7.04
N VAL A 76 10.20 1.63 -6.17
CA VAL A 76 11.55 1.92 -5.65
C VAL A 76 12.59 1.98 -6.77
N VAL A 77 12.51 1.09 -7.76
CA VAL A 77 13.38 1.12 -8.95
C VAL A 77 13.25 2.44 -9.72
N SER A 78 12.03 2.87 -10.01
CA SER A 78 11.78 4.13 -10.72
C SER A 78 12.17 5.35 -9.90
N PHE A 79 11.90 5.32 -8.60
CA PHE A 79 12.20 6.40 -7.64
C PHE A 79 13.71 6.60 -7.43
N ARG A 80 14.49 5.52 -7.39
CA ARG A 80 15.95 5.57 -7.18
C ARG A 80 16.74 5.74 -8.47
N SER A 81 16.09 5.91 -9.61
CA SER A 81 16.77 6.07 -10.90
C SER A 81 17.55 7.40 -10.98
N PRO A 82 18.81 7.41 -11.47
CA PRO A 82 19.57 6.26 -11.97
C PRO A 82 20.10 5.35 -10.86
N LEU A 83 19.95 4.04 -11.06
CA LEU A 83 20.37 3.04 -10.07
C LEU A 83 21.89 2.90 -9.98
N ARG A 84 22.40 2.71 -8.76
CA ARG A 84 23.82 2.45 -8.48
C ARG A 84 24.22 0.98 -8.56
N LEU A 85 23.25 0.08 -8.43
CA LEU A 85 23.39 -1.35 -8.72
C LEU A 85 22.12 -1.88 -9.40
N PRO A 86 22.21 -2.98 -10.17
CA PRO A 86 21.04 -3.62 -10.75
C PRO A 86 20.04 -4.09 -9.68
N ILE A 87 18.78 -3.65 -9.81
CA ILE A 87 17.66 -4.16 -9.02
C ILE A 87 16.76 -4.98 -9.95
N VAL A 88 16.54 -6.25 -9.61
CA VAL A 88 15.75 -7.18 -10.42
C VAL A 88 14.48 -7.56 -9.67
N VAL A 89 13.34 -7.06 -10.15
CA VAL A 89 12.02 -7.37 -9.57
C VAL A 89 11.36 -8.53 -10.34
N THR A 90 11.21 -9.66 -9.69
CA THR A 90 10.76 -10.93 -10.28
C THR A 90 9.73 -11.62 -9.39
N GLY A 91 9.00 -12.61 -9.95
CA GLY A 91 8.12 -13.49 -9.19
C GLY A 91 8.72 -14.88 -8.93
N ALA A 92 9.95 -15.11 -9.40
CA ALA A 92 10.67 -16.37 -9.26
C ALA A 92 12.18 -16.11 -9.20
N LEU A 93 12.93 -16.93 -8.46
CA LEU A 93 14.36 -16.78 -8.25
C LEU A 93 15.17 -17.00 -9.54
N PRO A 94 15.94 -16.01 -10.01
CA PRO A 94 16.80 -16.19 -11.18
C PRO A 94 17.88 -17.25 -10.96
N THR A 95 18.23 -17.98 -12.02
CA THR A 95 19.20 -19.08 -11.96
C THR A 95 20.64 -18.62 -11.70
N TYR A 96 20.96 -17.37 -12.03
CA TYR A 96 22.30 -16.80 -11.84
C TYR A 96 22.58 -16.33 -10.40
N VAL A 97 21.56 -16.29 -9.53
CA VAL A 97 21.71 -15.84 -8.14
C VAL A 97 22.79 -16.66 -7.44
N GLY A 98 23.68 -15.97 -6.72
CA GLY A 98 24.77 -16.58 -5.98
C GLY A 98 25.29 -15.71 -4.84
N PRO A 99 26.53 -15.93 -4.38
CA PRO A 99 27.06 -15.34 -3.14
C PRO A 99 27.36 -13.84 -3.22
N LEU A 100 27.26 -13.24 -4.41
CA LEU A 100 27.44 -11.80 -4.62
C LEU A 100 26.11 -11.07 -4.76
N ASP A 101 24.97 -11.73 -4.59
CA ASP A 101 23.66 -11.08 -4.68
C ASP A 101 22.99 -10.98 -3.31
N VAL A 102 22.19 -9.92 -3.14
CA VAL A 102 21.20 -9.82 -2.08
C VAL A 102 19.88 -10.30 -2.66
N VAL A 103 19.24 -11.27 -2.01
CA VAL A 103 17.91 -11.77 -2.37
C VAL A 103 16.95 -11.38 -1.29
N MET A 104 15.91 -10.67 -1.66
CA MET A 104 14.85 -10.25 -0.75
C MET A 104 13.51 -10.77 -1.26
N VAL A 105 12.84 -11.57 -0.45
CA VAL A 105 11.46 -11.99 -0.71
C VAL A 105 10.53 -10.98 -0.04
N VAL A 106 9.56 -10.44 -0.77
CA VAL A 106 8.63 -9.41 -0.28
C VAL A 106 7.16 -9.78 -0.57
N GLY A 107 6.28 -9.51 0.38
CA GLY A 107 4.82 -9.65 0.25
C GLY A 107 4.20 -10.53 1.33
N ASP A 108 2.88 -10.71 1.27
CA ASP A 108 2.10 -11.26 2.39
C ASP A 108 1.56 -12.68 2.13
N ARG A 109 1.92 -13.30 1.01
CA ARG A 109 1.49 -14.67 0.68
C ARG A 109 2.26 -15.70 1.52
N ALA A 110 1.62 -16.18 2.59
CA ALA A 110 2.18 -17.16 3.52
C ALA A 110 2.29 -18.59 2.94
N GLU A 111 1.31 -18.98 2.11
CA GLU A 111 1.22 -20.31 1.52
C GLU A 111 1.72 -20.29 0.08
N ASP A 112 3.05 -20.28 -0.07
CA ASP A 112 3.70 -20.53 -1.34
C ASP A 112 4.93 -21.45 -1.15
N PRO A 113 4.78 -22.77 -1.43
CA PRO A 113 5.90 -23.70 -1.30
C PRO A 113 7.00 -23.46 -2.34
N GLU A 114 6.68 -22.90 -3.51
CA GLU A 114 7.68 -22.58 -4.54
C GLU A 114 8.59 -21.47 -4.06
N ILE A 115 8.03 -20.38 -3.54
CA ILE A 115 8.81 -19.25 -3.01
C ILE A 115 9.60 -19.65 -1.76
N SER A 116 9.04 -20.48 -0.87
CA SER A 116 9.79 -21.05 0.27
C SER A 116 11.02 -21.83 -0.22
N GLN A 117 10.84 -22.70 -1.21
CA GLN A 117 11.93 -23.49 -1.78
C GLN A 117 12.97 -22.61 -2.51
N GLU A 118 12.53 -21.52 -3.14
CA GLU A 118 13.40 -20.52 -3.76
C GLU A 118 14.25 -19.77 -2.73
N LEU A 119 13.67 -19.33 -1.62
CA LEU A 119 14.40 -18.68 -0.53
C LEU A 119 15.49 -19.60 0.04
N ILE A 120 15.15 -20.88 0.29
CA ILE A 120 16.11 -21.92 0.69
C ILE A 120 17.20 -22.10 -0.37
N THR A 121 16.84 -22.06 -1.65
CA THR A 121 17.81 -22.19 -2.74
C THR A 121 18.76 -21.00 -2.80
N ALA A 122 18.27 -19.78 -2.61
CA ALA A 122 19.10 -18.57 -2.56
C ALA A 122 20.13 -18.64 -1.42
N ASP A 123 19.72 -19.04 -0.22
CA ASP A 123 20.63 -19.23 0.92
C ASP A 123 21.68 -20.32 0.63
N ARG A 124 21.26 -21.47 0.07
CA ARG A 124 22.17 -22.56 -0.32
C ARG A 124 23.20 -22.15 -1.38
N ARG A 125 22.84 -21.20 -2.26
CA ARG A 125 23.77 -20.61 -3.25
C ARG A 125 24.69 -19.55 -2.63
N GLY A 126 24.53 -19.25 -1.34
CA GLY A 126 25.36 -18.33 -0.58
C GLY A 126 24.91 -16.87 -0.66
N ALA A 127 23.76 -16.57 -1.28
CA ALA A 127 23.24 -15.20 -1.34
C ALA A 127 22.94 -14.64 0.05
N PHE A 128 22.99 -13.32 0.19
CA PHE A 128 22.50 -12.65 1.41
C PHE A 128 20.97 -12.62 1.33
N THR A 129 20.26 -13.28 2.25
CA THR A 129 18.81 -13.48 2.15
C THR A 129 18.04 -12.68 3.19
N ILE A 130 16.96 -12.03 2.74
CA ILE A 130 16.03 -11.26 3.56
C ILE A 130 14.61 -11.70 3.22
N LEU A 131 13.76 -11.92 4.23
CA LEU A 131 12.34 -12.21 4.06
C LEU A 131 11.51 -11.11 4.71
N VAL A 132 10.84 -10.30 3.89
CA VAL A 132 9.87 -9.28 4.31
C VAL A 132 8.47 -9.84 4.09
N GLY A 133 8.08 -10.73 5.01
CA GLY A 133 6.99 -11.67 4.82
C GLY A 133 5.80 -11.45 5.75
N PRO A 134 4.80 -12.34 5.70
CA PRO A 134 3.66 -12.33 6.63
C PRO A 134 4.10 -12.56 8.08
N SER A 135 3.21 -12.32 9.04
CA SER A 135 3.53 -12.46 10.47
C SER A 135 3.77 -13.90 10.92
N ARG A 136 3.27 -14.88 10.15
CA ARG A 136 3.36 -16.32 10.40
C ARG A 136 3.09 -17.12 9.12
N GLY A 137 3.47 -18.38 9.13
CA GLY A 137 3.11 -19.36 8.10
C GLY A 137 4.33 -20.08 7.50
N PRO A 138 4.10 -21.01 6.56
CA PRO A 138 5.13 -21.91 6.06
C PRO A 138 6.41 -21.22 5.58
N ILE A 139 6.29 -20.10 4.85
CA ILE A 139 7.45 -19.35 4.37
C ILE A 139 8.34 -18.79 5.50
N VAL A 140 7.75 -18.46 6.65
CA VAL A 140 8.48 -17.98 7.83
C VAL A 140 9.06 -19.17 8.60
N ASP A 141 8.29 -20.24 8.76
CA ASP A 141 8.69 -21.44 9.50
C ASP A 141 9.84 -22.20 8.80
N ASP A 142 9.84 -22.21 7.47
CA ASP A 142 10.85 -22.88 6.63
C ASP A 142 12.06 -21.98 6.30
N ALA A 143 12.04 -20.71 6.73
CA ALA A 143 13.08 -19.75 6.39
C ALA A 143 14.46 -20.23 6.87
N PRO A 144 15.51 -20.17 6.02
CA PRO A 144 16.87 -20.55 6.42
C PRO A 144 17.37 -19.77 7.63
N ALA A 145 18.19 -20.41 8.48
CA ALA A 145 18.70 -19.79 9.71
C ALA A 145 19.55 -18.52 9.50
N ARG A 146 20.09 -18.32 8.29
CA ARG A 146 20.87 -17.13 7.91
C ARG A 146 20.01 -16.01 7.31
N THR A 147 18.74 -16.30 7.01
CA THR A 147 17.81 -15.31 6.46
C THR A 147 17.39 -14.35 7.56
N ILE A 148 17.51 -13.05 7.28
CA ILE A 148 16.96 -12.02 8.16
C ILE A 148 15.46 -11.91 7.87
N ILE A 149 14.64 -12.14 8.88
CA ILE A 149 13.18 -12.14 8.76
C ILE A 149 12.62 -10.85 9.33
N ILE A 150 11.83 -10.16 8.53
CA ILE A 150 11.10 -8.95 8.91
C ILE A 150 9.61 -9.27 8.74
N PRO A 151 8.95 -9.80 9.78
CA PRO A 151 7.56 -10.21 9.69
C PRO A 151 6.63 -9.00 9.68
N ALA A 152 5.50 -9.13 8.99
CA ALA A 152 4.36 -8.24 9.15
C ALA A 152 3.99 -8.11 10.64
N LEU A 153 3.55 -6.93 11.05
CA LEU A 153 2.96 -6.75 12.38
C LEU A 153 1.86 -7.79 12.64
N PRO A 154 1.74 -8.31 13.87
CA PRO A 154 0.65 -9.20 14.24
C PRO A 154 -0.70 -8.56 13.87
N THR A 155 -1.69 -9.38 13.50
CA THR A 155 -3.08 -8.98 13.20
C THR A 155 -3.33 -8.16 11.94
N VAL A 156 -2.29 -7.61 11.29
CA VAL A 156 -2.44 -6.99 9.96
C VAL A 156 -2.62 -8.09 8.91
N VAL A 157 -3.58 -7.91 7.99
CA VAL A 157 -3.88 -8.88 6.94
C VAL A 157 -3.75 -8.22 5.58
N GLY A 158 -2.87 -8.76 4.74
CA GLY A 158 -2.73 -8.32 3.35
C GLY A 158 -1.55 -7.37 3.14
N SER A 159 -1.46 -6.86 1.91
CA SER A 159 -0.26 -6.20 1.40
C SER A 159 -0.01 -4.84 2.06
N SER A 160 1.23 -4.60 2.47
CA SER A 160 1.71 -3.30 2.93
C SER A 160 2.69 -2.66 1.92
N PRO A 161 2.25 -1.63 1.17
CA PRO A 161 3.12 -0.86 0.30
C PRO A 161 4.27 -0.20 1.06
N ALA A 162 3.99 0.45 2.20
CA ALA A 162 5.02 1.12 2.99
C ALA A 162 6.08 0.15 3.47
N ARG A 163 5.70 -1.04 3.96
CA ARG A 163 6.67 -2.06 4.39
C ARG A 163 7.58 -2.49 3.25
N THR A 164 7.01 -2.80 2.08
CA THR A 164 7.80 -3.24 0.93
C THR A 164 8.73 -2.13 0.43
N ILE A 165 8.21 -0.91 0.27
CA ILE A 165 8.98 0.25 -0.22
C ILE A 165 10.12 0.57 0.73
N THR A 166 9.83 0.67 2.03
CA THR A 166 10.83 0.99 3.04
C THR A 166 11.83 -0.14 3.21
N ALA A 167 11.44 -1.41 3.19
CA ALA A 167 12.39 -2.53 3.23
C ALA A 167 13.41 -2.48 2.08
N VAL A 168 12.94 -2.33 0.84
CA VAL A 168 13.82 -2.26 -0.34
C VAL A 168 14.72 -1.03 -0.25
N THR A 169 14.15 0.11 0.13
CA THR A 169 14.89 1.36 0.29
C THR A 169 15.95 1.25 1.39
N THR A 170 15.64 0.63 2.52
CA THR A 170 16.55 0.42 3.65
C THR A 170 17.72 -0.46 3.25
N VAL A 171 17.49 -1.54 2.51
CA VAL A 171 18.58 -2.38 1.99
C VAL A 171 19.51 -1.56 1.09
N LEU A 172 18.96 -0.72 0.20
CA LEU A 172 19.77 0.13 -0.67
C LEU A 172 20.54 1.21 0.12
N ASP A 173 19.89 1.87 1.08
CA ASP A 173 20.51 2.92 1.88
C ASP A 173 21.62 2.33 2.78
N LEU A 174 21.42 1.15 3.36
CA LEU A 174 22.43 0.50 4.22
C LEU A 174 23.68 0.03 3.48
N LEU A 175 23.64 -0.11 2.14
CA LEU A 175 24.85 -0.37 1.36
C LEU A 175 25.81 0.84 1.36
N GLU A 176 25.29 2.05 1.57
CA GLU A 176 26.02 3.30 1.35
C GLU A 176 26.13 4.20 2.59
N GLU A 177 25.12 4.16 3.44
CA GLU A 177 24.91 5.10 4.53
C GLU A 177 25.19 4.48 5.90
N ASP A 178 25.23 5.36 6.91
CA ASP A 178 25.32 4.92 8.29
C ASP A 178 23.97 4.38 8.78
N PRO A 179 23.90 3.20 9.43
CA PRO A 179 22.66 2.64 9.95
C PRO A 179 21.86 3.61 10.83
N SER A 180 22.54 4.45 11.64
CA SER A 180 21.86 5.42 12.50
C SER A 180 21.13 6.52 11.71
N LEU A 181 21.67 6.92 10.55
CA LEU A 181 21.01 7.89 9.66
C LEU A 181 19.80 7.27 8.96
N VAL A 182 19.90 5.99 8.59
CA VAL A 182 18.80 5.23 7.99
C VAL A 182 17.66 5.06 9.00
N GLU A 183 17.97 4.68 10.25
CA GLU A 183 16.99 4.59 11.34
C GLU A 183 16.27 5.92 11.58
N GLN A 184 17.02 7.02 11.68
CA GLN A 184 16.43 8.34 11.87
C GLN A 184 15.47 8.70 10.72
N ARG A 185 15.88 8.47 9.47
CA ARG A 185 15.04 8.75 8.28
C ARG A 185 13.78 7.90 8.27
N LEU A 186 13.86 6.63 8.68
CA LEU A 186 12.68 5.75 8.79
C LEU A 186 11.70 6.26 9.85
N GLU A 187 12.19 6.70 11.01
CA GLU A 187 11.33 7.26 12.06
C GLU A 187 10.65 8.56 11.61
N GLU A 188 11.39 9.47 10.98
CA GLU A 188 10.84 10.70 10.41
C GLU A 188 9.78 10.40 9.33
N THR A 189 10.02 9.37 8.52
CA THR A 189 9.06 8.91 7.51
C THR A 189 7.81 8.33 8.17
N ALA A 190 7.95 7.49 9.20
CA ALA A 190 6.83 6.91 9.94
C ALA A 190 5.94 8.00 10.56
N ILE A 191 6.53 9.03 11.16
CA ILE A 191 5.80 10.19 11.71
C ILE A 191 5.00 10.91 10.63
N ALA A 192 5.58 11.10 9.43
CA ALA A 192 4.87 11.73 8.32
C ALA A 192 3.68 10.89 7.83
N ILE A 193 3.81 9.56 7.84
CA ILE A 193 2.72 8.65 7.46
C ILE A 193 1.62 8.63 8.51
N ASP A 194 1.95 8.63 9.80
CA ASP A 194 0.95 8.72 10.87
C ASP A 194 0.14 10.03 10.77
N ALA A 195 0.81 11.15 10.49
CA ALA A 195 0.14 12.44 10.30
C ALA A 195 -0.82 12.44 9.10
N GLU A 196 -0.49 11.74 8.02
CA GLU A 196 -1.42 11.55 6.90
C GLU A 196 -2.58 10.63 7.30
N LEU A 197 -2.31 9.52 8.00
CA LEU A 197 -3.34 8.58 8.46
C LEU A 197 -4.36 9.26 9.40
N GLU A 198 -3.93 10.19 10.25
CA GLU A 198 -4.83 11.01 11.06
C GLU A 198 -5.81 11.84 10.21
N GLN A 199 -5.34 12.40 9.08
CA GLN A 199 -6.20 13.13 8.13
C GLN A 199 -7.15 12.22 7.36
N LEU A 200 -6.76 10.95 7.21
CA LEU A 200 -7.51 9.90 6.53
C LEU A 200 -8.42 9.11 7.47
N SER A 201 -8.54 9.49 8.75
CA SER A 201 -9.38 8.75 9.70
C SER A 201 -10.81 8.52 9.16
N PRO A 202 -11.37 7.30 9.28
CA PRO A 202 -12.74 6.99 8.85
C PRO A 202 -13.81 7.90 9.49
N GLU A 203 -13.54 8.39 10.70
CA GLU A 203 -14.43 9.29 11.45
C GLU A 203 -14.50 10.70 10.86
N ARG A 204 -13.64 11.04 9.89
CA ARG A 204 -13.60 12.36 9.27
C ARG A 204 -14.55 12.43 8.07
N ASP A 205 -15.26 13.55 8.00
CA ASP A 205 -16.19 13.89 6.93
C ASP A 205 -15.48 14.01 5.57
N ASN A 206 -16.22 13.75 4.49
CA ASN A 206 -15.76 13.77 3.11
C ASN A 206 -15.16 15.13 2.72
N LEU A 207 -15.69 16.24 3.24
CA LEU A 207 -15.18 17.59 2.95
C LEU A 207 -13.75 17.84 3.43
N VAL A 208 -13.26 17.05 4.40
CA VAL A 208 -11.94 17.26 5.04
C VAL A 208 -11.05 16.02 5.00
N ASN A 209 -11.55 14.88 4.51
CA ASN A 209 -10.78 13.66 4.35
C ASN A 209 -10.37 13.51 2.86
N PRO A 210 -9.08 13.71 2.53
CA PRO A 210 -8.63 13.70 1.14
C PRO A 210 -8.74 12.31 0.48
N GLY A 211 -8.72 11.22 1.26
CA GLY A 211 -8.93 9.88 0.74
C GLY A 211 -10.39 9.61 0.36
N ARG A 212 -11.35 10.19 1.10
CA ARG A 212 -12.77 10.13 0.72
C ARG A 212 -13.06 10.92 -0.55
N GLN A 213 -12.52 12.13 -0.66
CA GLN A 213 -12.62 12.93 -1.88
C GLN A 213 -12.08 12.17 -3.10
N LEU A 214 -10.98 11.44 -2.91
CA LEU A 214 -10.41 10.59 -3.94
C LEU A 214 -11.34 9.40 -4.30
N ARG A 215 -11.94 8.76 -3.30
CA ARG A 215 -12.90 7.65 -3.49
C ARG A 215 -14.19 8.09 -4.18
N GLU A 216 -14.71 9.27 -3.85
CA GLU A 216 -15.88 9.89 -4.49
C GLU A 216 -15.56 10.29 -5.92
N PHE A 217 -14.40 10.93 -6.17
CA PHE A 217 -13.98 11.25 -7.53
C PHE A 217 -13.93 10.00 -8.40
N ALA A 218 -13.48 8.88 -7.85
CA ALA A 218 -13.38 7.61 -8.55
C ALA A 218 -14.71 6.94 -8.87
N ASP A 219 -15.81 7.40 -8.27
CA ASP A 219 -17.06 6.69 -8.33
C ASP A 219 -17.61 6.52 -9.75
N GLY A 220 -18.22 5.35 -9.99
CA GLY A 220 -18.85 4.97 -11.26
C GLY A 220 -17.92 4.95 -12.48
N ALA A 221 -16.59 5.06 -12.32
CA ALA A 221 -15.67 5.26 -13.42
C ALA A 221 -14.66 4.12 -13.61
N ARG A 222 -14.08 4.05 -14.82
CA ARG A 222 -12.78 3.42 -15.06
C ARG A 222 -11.70 4.46 -14.85
N LEU A 223 -10.58 4.03 -14.28
CA LEU A 223 -9.56 4.97 -13.82
C LEU A 223 -8.25 4.77 -14.54
N ILE A 224 -7.64 5.88 -14.94
CA ILE A 224 -6.26 5.93 -15.39
C ILE A 224 -5.47 6.78 -14.40
N HIS A 225 -4.46 6.18 -13.80
CA HIS A 225 -3.50 6.88 -12.96
C HIS A 225 -2.31 7.29 -13.81
N THR A 226 -1.79 8.50 -13.59
CA THR A 226 -0.64 9.02 -14.33
C THR A 226 0.27 9.88 -13.48
N GLY A 227 1.48 10.11 -13.97
CA GLY A 227 2.52 10.94 -13.38
C GLY A 227 3.48 11.46 -14.45
N ALA A 228 4.08 12.62 -14.25
CA ALA A 228 4.91 13.27 -15.26
C ALA A 228 6.37 12.77 -15.23
N SER A 229 6.90 12.48 -14.04
CA SER A 229 8.23 11.89 -13.86
C SER A 229 8.19 10.37 -13.64
N PRO A 230 9.30 9.64 -13.80
CA PRO A 230 9.34 8.20 -13.51
C PRO A 230 8.94 7.85 -12.06
N ALA A 231 9.28 8.70 -11.10
CA ALA A 231 8.89 8.52 -9.69
C ALA A 231 7.38 8.71 -9.51
N GLU A 232 6.80 9.75 -10.10
CA GLU A 232 5.35 10.00 -10.08
C GLU A 232 4.56 8.91 -10.79
N TYR A 233 5.05 8.46 -11.95
CA TYR A 233 4.45 7.34 -12.67
C TYR A 233 4.54 6.04 -11.86
N GLY A 234 5.62 5.82 -11.12
CA GLY A 234 5.73 4.71 -10.18
C GLY A 234 4.65 4.75 -9.07
N ILE A 235 4.28 5.93 -8.57
CA ILE A 235 3.13 6.10 -7.66
C ILE A 235 1.85 5.67 -8.38
N ALA A 236 1.65 6.15 -9.61
CA ALA A 236 0.48 5.82 -10.42
C ALA A 236 0.32 4.30 -10.66
N GLU A 237 1.39 3.60 -11.04
CA GLU A 237 1.36 2.14 -11.25
C GLU A 237 1.02 1.38 -9.96
N LEU A 238 1.61 1.79 -8.84
CA LEU A 238 1.35 1.17 -7.55
C LEU A 238 -0.09 1.39 -7.08
N VAL A 239 -0.59 2.63 -7.17
CA VAL A 239 -1.98 2.91 -6.77
C VAL A 239 -2.97 2.20 -7.69
N ALA A 240 -2.72 2.14 -9.00
CA ALA A 240 -3.55 1.36 -9.91
C ALA A 240 -3.60 -0.13 -9.54
N ALA A 241 -2.46 -0.71 -9.14
CA ALA A 241 -2.38 -2.09 -8.66
C ALA A 241 -3.15 -2.31 -7.35
N LEU A 242 -3.03 -1.38 -6.39
CA LEU A 242 -3.79 -1.41 -5.13
C LEU A 242 -5.30 -1.39 -5.38
N TRP A 243 -5.76 -0.50 -6.25
CA TRP A 243 -7.17 -0.30 -6.55
C TRP A 243 -7.75 -1.51 -7.29
N SER A 244 -7.01 -2.03 -8.28
CA SER A 244 -7.40 -3.25 -9.00
C SER A 244 -7.48 -4.47 -8.08
N ASN A 245 -6.55 -4.59 -7.13
CA ASN A 245 -6.56 -5.66 -6.12
C ASN A 245 -7.79 -5.58 -5.19
N LYS A 246 -8.36 -4.39 -5.02
CA LYS A 246 -9.60 -4.15 -4.26
C LYS A 246 -10.85 -4.12 -5.14
N GLY A 247 -10.74 -4.52 -6.41
CA GLY A 247 -11.86 -4.62 -7.34
C GLY A 247 -12.29 -3.29 -7.98
N ILE A 248 -11.54 -2.20 -7.75
CA ILE A 248 -11.78 -0.91 -8.40
C ILE A 248 -11.01 -0.88 -9.73
N PRO A 249 -11.68 -0.80 -10.89
CA PRO A 249 -11.02 -0.95 -12.18
C PRO A 249 -10.07 0.22 -12.51
N SER A 250 -8.78 -0.03 -12.36
CA SER A 250 -7.73 0.96 -12.51
C SER A 250 -6.60 0.50 -13.43
N GLY A 251 -6.12 1.40 -14.29
CA GLY A 251 -4.91 1.24 -15.08
C GLY A 251 -3.95 2.40 -14.83
N ALA A 252 -2.70 2.28 -15.31
CA ALA A 252 -1.74 3.38 -15.28
C ALA A 252 -1.16 3.59 -16.68
N ALA A 253 -0.90 4.85 -17.04
CA ALA A 253 -0.23 5.22 -18.28
C ALA A 253 0.67 6.44 -18.05
N PRO A 254 1.88 6.51 -18.63
CA PRO A 254 2.73 7.71 -18.56
C PRO A 254 2.01 8.91 -19.16
N ALA A 255 2.16 10.10 -18.56
CA ALA A 255 1.42 11.28 -18.98
C ALA A 255 1.65 11.66 -20.45
N GLY A 256 2.87 11.46 -20.95
CA GLY A 256 3.23 11.73 -22.34
C GLY A 256 2.77 10.68 -23.36
N GLU A 257 2.33 9.51 -22.90
CA GLU A 257 1.88 8.40 -23.76
C GLU A 257 0.35 8.26 -23.77
N MET A 258 -0.34 8.95 -22.86
CA MET A 258 -1.78 8.93 -22.76
C MET A 258 -2.41 9.73 -23.89
N THR A 259 -3.00 9.03 -24.87
CA THR A 259 -3.86 9.64 -25.87
C THR A 259 -5.30 9.56 -25.37
N VAL A 260 -5.84 10.67 -24.90
CA VAL A 260 -7.26 10.76 -24.53
C VAL A 260 -8.04 11.01 -25.82
N GLU A 261 -8.70 9.99 -26.35
CA GLU A 261 -9.71 10.22 -27.40
C GLU A 261 -10.84 11.05 -26.78
N PRO A 262 -11.34 12.07 -27.51
CA PRO A 262 -12.53 12.77 -27.05
C PRO A 262 -13.65 11.74 -26.82
N PRO A 263 -14.50 11.92 -25.80
CA PRO A 263 -15.60 11.01 -25.55
C PRO A 263 -16.37 10.79 -26.84
N ARG A 264 -16.61 9.53 -27.21
CA ARG A 264 -17.46 9.22 -28.36
C ARG A 264 -18.83 9.81 -28.05
N GLU A 265 -19.18 10.90 -28.74
CA GLU A 265 -20.52 11.42 -28.70
C GLU A 265 -21.48 10.28 -29.05
N ALA A 266 -22.54 10.16 -28.27
CA ALA A 266 -23.64 9.26 -28.59
C ALA A 266 -24.01 9.47 -30.06
N SER A 267 -24.11 8.38 -30.82
CA SER A 267 -24.48 8.46 -32.24
C SER A 267 -25.71 9.33 -32.38
N ILE A 268 -25.70 10.30 -33.30
CA ILE A 268 -26.87 11.14 -33.60
C ILE A 268 -28.10 10.32 -34.05
N PHE A 269 -27.90 9.05 -34.38
CA PHE A 269 -28.94 8.10 -34.76
C PHE A 269 -29.39 7.20 -33.60
N HIS A 270 -28.82 7.36 -32.40
CA HIS A 270 -29.25 6.61 -31.23
C HIS A 270 -30.63 7.10 -30.79
N ASP A 271 -31.60 6.19 -30.77
CA ASP A 271 -32.95 6.45 -30.28
C ASP A 271 -33.11 5.85 -28.88
N PRO A 272 -33.18 6.68 -27.81
CA PRO A 272 -33.29 6.19 -26.43
C PRO A 272 -34.52 5.29 -26.17
N PHE A 273 -35.56 5.37 -27.00
CA PHE A 273 -36.76 4.55 -26.85
C PHE A 273 -36.67 3.20 -27.56
N LEU A 274 -35.86 3.09 -28.62
CA LEU A 274 -35.70 1.85 -29.41
C LEU A 274 -34.43 1.08 -29.05
N ASP A 275 -33.34 1.79 -28.79
CA ASP A 275 -32.01 1.23 -28.59
C ASP A 275 -31.67 0.99 -27.10
N GLY A 276 -32.46 1.57 -26.18
CA GLY A 276 -32.19 1.55 -24.75
C GLY A 276 -31.12 2.55 -24.30
N PRO A 277 -30.80 2.64 -23.00
CA PRO A 277 -29.80 3.59 -22.50
C PRO A 277 -28.39 3.23 -22.97
N ILE A 278 -27.59 4.24 -23.33
CA ILE A 278 -26.15 4.06 -23.56
C ILE A 278 -25.43 4.06 -22.20
N ASP A 279 -25.04 2.89 -21.73
CA ASP A 279 -24.19 2.74 -20.55
C ASP A 279 -22.72 3.03 -20.90
N LEU A 280 -22.37 4.31 -21.07
CA LEU A 280 -20.96 4.72 -21.14
C LEU A 280 -20.40 4.80 -19.72
N ILE A 281 -19.54 3.85 -19.35
CA ILE A 281 -18.76 3.96 -18.11
C ILE A 281 -17.70 5.07 -18.32
N PRO A 282 -17.73 6.18 -17.57
CA PRO A 282 -16.79 7.28 -17.76
C PRO A 282 -15.35 6.84 -17.48
N LEU A 283 -14.40 7.44 -18.21
CA LEU A 283 -12.97 7.35 -17.92
C LEU A 283 -12.56 8.60 -17.14
N LYS A 284 -12.03 8.44 -15.94
CA LYS A 284 -11.48 9.53 -15.12
C LYS A 284 -9.98 9.35 -14.93
N THR A 285 -9.24 10.46 -14.89
CA THR A 285 -7.78 10.45 -14.77
C THR A 285 -7.35 11.00 -13.41
N ILE A 286 -6.45 10.30 -12.71
CA ILE A 286 -5.83 10.78 -11.47
C ILE A 286 -4.36 11.07 -11.74
N ILE A 287 -3.94 12.31 -11.51
CA ILE A 287 -2.57 12.78 -11.75
C ILE A 287 -1.85 12.91 -10.40
N TRP A 288 -0.79 12.15 -10.20
CA TRP A 288 -0.08 12.05 -8.92
C TRP A 288 1.12 12.98 -8.84
N ALA A 289 1.29 13.62 -7.67
CA ALA A 289 2.45 14.44 -7.30
C ALA A 289 2.75 15.63 -8.23
N GLN A 290 1.81 16.02 -9.09
CA GLN A 290 1.91 17.25 -9.87
C GLN A 290 1.84 18.48 -8.95
N GLN A 291 2.65 19.50 -9.24
CA GLN A 291 2.64 20.73 -8.47
C GLN A 291 1.26 21.41 -8.52
N PRO A 292 0.71 21.90 -7.38
CA PRO A 292 -0.64 22.46 -7.31
C PRO A 292 -0.89 23.64 -8.25
N GLU A 293 0.17 24.35 -8.64
CA GLU A 293 0.10 25.52 -9.53
C GLU A 293 -0.23 25.13 -10.98
N VAL A 294 -0.08 23.85 -11.34
CA VAL A 294 -0.45 23.34 -12.66
C VAL A 294 -1.88 22.81 -12.60
N VAL A 295 -2.83 23.67 -12.97
CA VAL A 295 -4.23 23.24 -13.14
C VAL A 295 -4.30 22.29 -14.32
N SER A 296 -4.77 21.06 -14.10
CA SER A 296 -5.08 20.16 -15.20
C SER A 296 -6.18 20.77 -16.06
N THR A 297 -5.90 20.93 -17.35
CA THR A 297 -6.89 21.40 -18.34
C THR A 297 -7.72 20.25 -18.91
N GLN A 298 -7.45 19.00 -18.48
CA GLN A 298 -8.15 17.82 -18.97
C GLN A 298 -9.50 17.64 -18.26
N PRO A 299 -10.61 17.46 -18.99
CA PRO A 299 -11.90 17.12 -18.38
C PRO A 299 -11.79 15.77 -17.66
N HIS A 300 -12.56 15.60 -16.59
CA HIS A 300 -12.59 14.36 -15.78
C HIS A 300 -11.23 13.98 -15.19
N SER A 301 -10.41 14.97 -14.81
CA SER A 301 -9.14 14.73 -14.14
C SER A 301 -9.09 15.30 -12.72
N LEU A 302 -8.34 14.65 -11.84
CA LEU A 302 -8.06 15.08 -10.48
C LEU A 302 -6.55 15.08 -10.24
N VAL A 303 -6.01 16.20 -9.78
CA VAL A 303 -4.62 16.30 -9.34
C VAL A 303 -4.56 15.95 -7.86
N VAL A 304 -3.70 15.00 -7.49
CA VAL A 304 -3.47 14.59 -6.11
C VAL A 304 -2.02 14.90 -5.74
N SER A 305 -1.86 15.90 -4.89
CA SER A 305 -0.56 16.39 -4.43
C SER A 305 -0.47 16.35 -2.91
N THR A 306 0.75 16.40 -2.40
CA THR A 306 1.03 16.60 -0.98
C THR A 306 2.02 17.74 -0.83
N GLU A 307 1.95 18.46 0.28
CA GLU A 307 3.02 19.40 0.63
C GLU A 307 4.29 18.61 0.91
N SER A 308 5.45 19.13 0.47
CA SER A 308 6.74 18.46 0.65
C SER A 308 6.99 18.14 2.13
N PRO A 309 6.96 16.86 2.57
CA PRO A 309 7.16 16.56 3.97
C PRO A 309 8.59 16.89 4.38
N ARG A 310 8.79 17.33 5.63
CA ARG A 310 10.14 17.57 6.16
C ARG A 310 11.04 16.34 6.09
N ALA A 311 10.45 15.14 6.19
CA ALA A 311 11.11 13.85 6.07
C ALA A 311 11.63 13.53 4.65
N GLY A 312 11.37 14.40 3.67
CA GLY A 312 11.95 14.33 2.33
C GLY A 312 11.02 13.75 1.27
N ILE A 313 11.56 13.59 0.06
CA ILE A 313 10.80 13.22 -1.14
C ILE A 313 10.18 11.82 -1.07
N LEU A 314 10.83 10.86 -0.40
CA LEU A 314 10.29 9.51 -0.23
C LEU A 314 9.05 9.52 0.67
N ALA A 315 9.09 10.28 1.76
CA ALA A 315 7.94 10.46 2.63
C ALA A 315 6.77 11.09 1.86
N GLY A 316 7.03 12.08 0.99
CA GLY A 316 5.99 12.66 0.14
C GLY A 316 5.34 11.65 -0.82
N ALA A 317 6.15 10.80 -1.44
CA ALA A 317 5.62 9.72 -2.28
C ALA A 317 4.81 8.69 -1.48
N LEU A 318 5.31 8.28 -0.31
CA LEU A 318 4.59 7.36 0.58
C LEU A 318 3.29 7.97 1.11
N THR A 319 3.26 9.26 1.45
CA THR A 319 2.02 9.97 1.82
C THR A 319 0.95 9.84 0.73
N LEU A 320 1.32 10.04 -0.54
CA LEU A 320 0.39 9.90 -1.67
C LEU A 320 -0.05 8.45 -1.89
N ILE A 321 0.87 7.49 -1.75
CA ILE A 321 0.56 6.06 -1.83
C ILE A 321 -0.39 5.65 -0.71
N THR A 322 -0.15 6.09 0.52
CA THR A 322 -1.03 5.84 1.68
C THR A 322 -2.41 6.44 1.47
N ARG A 323 -2.51 7.67 0.94
CA ARG A 323 -3.78 8.28 0.55
C ARG A 323 -4.52 7.46 -0.50
N GLY A 324 -3.80 7.03 -1.54
CA GLY A 324 -4.33 6.13 -2.57
C GLY A 324 -4.79 4.79 -1.99
N PHE A 325 -4.05 4.23 -1.04
CA PHE A 325 -4.42 2.98 -0.37
C PHE A 325 -5.67 3.16 0.51
N ALA A 326 -5.71 4.21 1.33
CA ALA A 326 -6.87 4.55 2.16
C ALA A 326 -8.15 4.75 1.36
N ALA A 327 -8.06 5.38 0.18
CA ALA A 327 -9.22 5.56 -0.69
C ALA A 327 -9.88 4.23 -1.09
N THR A 328 -9.14 3.11 -1.12
CA THR A 328 -9.72 1.78 -1.39
C THR A 328 -10.51 1.18 -0.23
N ALA A 329 -10.37 1.73 0.98
CA ALA A 329 -11.04 1.26 2.18
C ALA A 329 -12.36 1.98 2.48
N PHE A 330 -12.58 3.17 1.89
CA PHE A 330 -13.78 3.97 2.14
C PHE A 330 -14.98 3.51 1.31
N ASP A 331 -16.14 3.50 1.96
CA ASP A 331 -17.43 3.29 1.32
C ASP A 331 -17.92 4.62 0.69
N LEU A 332 -18.83 4.52 -0.29
CA LEU A 332 -19.41 5.70 -0.91
C LEU A 332 -20.42 6.37 0.03
N PRO A 333 -20.69 7.68 -0.13
CA PRO A 333 -21.65 8.38 0.72
C PRO A 333 -23.03 7.72 0.73
N GLU A 334 -23.49 7.24 -0.42
CA GLU A 334 -24.78 6.55 -0.58
C GLU A 334 -24.83 5.18 0.11
N ASP A 335 -23.68 4.53 0.32
CA ASP A 335 -23.59 3.23 1.00
C ASP A 335 -23.55 3.35 2.53
N ARG A 336 -23.36 4.56 3.06
CA ARG A 336 -23.25 4.85 4.50
C ARG A 336 -24.62 5.11 5.16
N GLU A 337 -25.66 5.35 4.37
CA GLU A 337 -27.04 5.40 4.87
C GLU A 337 -27.53 3.97 5.14
N ASP A 338 -27.45 3.54 6.39
CA ASP A 338 -28.02 2.28 6.88
C ASP A 338 -29.53 2.19 6.53
N PRO A 339 -30.07 1.01 6.18
CA PRO A 339 -31.44 0.83 5.66
C PRO A 339 -32.58 1.01 6.69
N LYS A 340 -32.36 1.77 7.77
CA LYS A 340 -33.32 1.96 8.86
C LYS A 340 -34.41 3.01 8.60
N ASP A 341 -34.28 3.84 7.58
CA ASP A 341 -35.29 4.87 7.25
C ASP A 341 -36.35 4.40 6.23
N SER A 342 -36.40 3.10 5.91
CA SER A 342 -37.40 2.53 5.00
C SER A 342 -38.55 1.78 5.68
N VAL A 343 -38.76 1.97 7.00
CA VAL A 343 -39.92 1.42 7.71
C VAL A 343 -40.59 2.48 8.59
N GLU A 344 -41.13 3.54 7.98
CA GLU A 344 -42.35 4.21 8.49
C GLU A 344 -43.18 4.70 7.30
N ASP A 345 -43.99 3.81 6.75
CA ASP A 345 -45.22 4.18 6.04
C ASP A 345 -46.20 3.02 6.16
N PHE A 346 -46.99 3.01 7.24
CA PHE A 346 -48.36 2.47 7.34
C PHE A 346 -49.08 3.04 8.57
#